data_AF-A0AA43IIU4-F1
#
_entry.id   AF-A0AA43IIU4-F1
#
_cell.length_a   1.000
_cell.length_b   1.000
_cell.length_c   1.000
_cell.angle_alpha   90.00
_cell.angle_beta   90.00
_cell.angle_gamma   90.00
#
_symmetry.space_group_name_H-M   'P 1'
#
loop_
_entity.id
_entity.type
_entity.pdbx_description
1 polymer ?
#
loop_
_entity_poly.entity_id
_entity_poly.type
_entity_poly.pdbx_seq_one_letter_code
_entity_poly.pdbx_strand_id
1 'polypeptide(L)'
;MSSAAHIGFRFKGKECWVFAYILEKGGHNFLQYELDGVYQKRIKVSGKEELPIVITAETSGMHTAWLYKAAEAHTGPIYIEKITGDGVKAIKKPEALLIEFTGNGITCGAAADPSEVPCGDDVYHDQHNAYYAYGARVARALKTNFIIGSVSGNRRISLREQQWVCDACGI
;
A
#
# COMPACT_ATOMS: atom_id res chain seq x y z
N MET A 1 9.95 -5.93 4.50
CA MET A 1 8.56 -6.39 4.66
C MET A 1 7.66 -5.25 4.19
N SER A 2 6.75 -5.45 3.23
CA SER A 2 6.11 -4.35 2.46
C SER A 2 4.56 -4.34 2.44
N SER A 3 3.89 -5.10 3.31
CA SER A 3 2.42 -5.02 3.40
C SER A 3 2.00 -3.61 3.87
N ALA A 4 1.01 -3.01 3.22
CA ALA A 4 0.56 -1.63 3.44
C ALA A 4 1.64 -0.54 3.30
N ALA A 5 2.76 -0.84 2.65
CA ALA A 5 3.70 0.19 2.21
C ALA A 5 2.96 1.18 1.31
N HIS A 6 3.19 2.48 1.51
CA HIS A 6 2.40 3.51 0.85
C HIS A 6 3.21 4.74 0.48
N ILE A 7 2.73 5.41 -0.56
CA ILE A 7 3.23 6.70 -1.03
C ILE A 7 2.07 7.67 -1.18
N GLY A 8 2.31 8.94 -0.86
CA GLY A 8 1.32 10.01 -0.97
C GLY A 8 1.78 11.06 -1.96
N PHE A 9 0.84 11.58 -2.74
CA PHE A 9 1.06 12.73 -3.60
C PHE A 9 -0.20 13.58 -3.73
N ARG A 10 -0.01 14.82 -4.17
CA ARG A 10 -1.09 15.71 -4.60
C ARG A 10 -1.02 15.92 -6.10
N PHE A 11 -2.18 16.16 -6.71
CA PHE A 11 -2.29 16.53 -8.12
C PHE A 11 -3.42 17.54 -8.30
N LYS A 12 -3.44 18.21 -9.45
CA LYS A 12 -4.46 19.16 -9.86
C LYS A 12 -5.24 18.63 -11.05
N GLY A 13 -6.53 18.97 -11.11
CA GLY A 13 -7.42 18.58 -12.20
C GLY A 13 -8.26 17.38 -11.83
N LYS A 14 -8.77 16.66 -12.84
CA LYS A 14 -9.65 15.49 -12.65
C LYS A 14 -8.92 14.15 -12.71
N GLU A 15 -7.72 14.11 -13.28
CA GLU A 15 -7.04 12.85 -13.56
C GLU A 15 -5.55 12.93 -13.23
N CYS A 16 -5.01 11.79 -12.79
CA CYS A 16 -3.58 11.56 -12.62
C CYS A 16 -3.25 10.13 -13.04
N TRP A 17 -2.09 9.94 -13.67
CA TRP A 17 -1.65 8.66 -14.21
C TRP A 17 -0.49 8.11 -13.38
N VAL A 18 -0.61 6.86 -12.98
CA VAL A 18 0.41 6.13 -12.21
C VAL A 18 0.91 4.97 -13.07
N PHE A 19 2.21 4.95 -13.32
CA PHE A 19 2.87 3.87 -14.06
C PHE A 19 3.47 2.92 -13.04
N ALA A 20 2.91 1.72 -12.95
CA ALA A 20 3.32 0.72 -11.98
C ALA A 20 3.45 -0.65 -12.66
N TYR A 21 4.42 -1.43 -12.25
CA TYR A 21 4.64 -2.77 -12.78
C TYR A 21 5.23 -3.71 -11.73
N ILE A 22 5.16 -5.01 -12.00
CA ILE A 22 5.99 -6.02 -11.33
C ILE A 22 7.00 -6.61 -12.32
N LEU A 23 8.08 -7.20 -11.82
CA LEU A 23 9.11 -7.82 -12.67
C LEU A 23 8.75 -9.25 -13.10
N GLU A 24 7.88 -9.92 -12.35
CA GLU A 24 7.47 -11.29 -12.64
C GLU A 24 6.53 -11.33 -13.85
N LYS A 25 6.96 -12.02 -14.91
CA LYS A 25 6.16 -12.19 -16.13
C LYS A 25 5.04 -13.19 -15.87
N GLY A 26 3.79 -12.78 -16.07
CA GLY A 26 2.60 -13.62 -15.85
C GLY A 26 2.11 -13.65 -14.40
N GLY A 27 2.83 -13.00 -13.47
CA GLY A 27 2.35 -12.75 -12.12
C GLY A 27 1.50 -11.48 -12.03
N HIS A 28 0.93 -11.26 -10.85
CA HIS A 28 0.25 -10.02 -10.52
C HIS A 28 0.40 -9.67 -9.04
N ASN A 29 0.13 -8.40 -8.74
CA ASN A 29 0.04 -7.88 -7.39
C ASN A 29 -1.08 -6.84 -7.33
N PHE A 30 -1.39 -6.33 -6.15
CA PHE A 30 -2.48 -5.37 -5.97
C PHE A 30 -2.00 -4.10 -5.29
N LEU A 31 -2.29 -2.97 -5.94
CA LEU A 31 -2.35 -1.68 -5.29
C LEU A 31 -3.78 -1.40 -4.84
N GLN A 32 -3.91 -0.50 -3.90
CA GLN A 32 -5.15 0.10 -3.46
C GLN A 32 -4.89 1.58 -3.28
N TYR A 33 -5.91 2.42 -3.46
CA TYR A 33 -5.74 3.85 -3.25
C TYR A 33 -6.85 4.49 -2.45
N GLU A 34 -6.49 5.56 -1.76
CA GLU A 34 -7.40 6.55 -1.20
C GLU A 34 -7.29 7.82 -2.03
N LEU A 35 -8.44 8.47 -2.26
CA LEU A 35 -8.53 9.79 -2.87
C LEU A 35 -9.26 10.70 -1.89
N ASP A 36 -8.60 11.79 -1.49
CA ASP A 36 -9.10 12.77 -0.51
C ASP A 36 -9.59 12.14 0.81
N GLY A 37 -8.90 11.08 1.25
CA GLY A 37 -9.20 10.34 2.48
C GLY A 37 -10.35 9.33 2.33
N VAL A 38 -10.89 9.16 1.13
CA VAL A 38 -11.93 8.16 0.83
C VAL A 38 -11.29 6.96 0.13
N TYR A 39 -11.51 5.77 0.68
CA TYR A 39 -11.12 4.51 0.05
C TYR A 39 -11.79 4.38 -1.32
N GLN A 40 -11.02 3.94 -2.32
CA GLN A 40 -11.52 3.75 -3.67
C GLN A 40 -11.65 2.26 -3.99
N LYS A 41 -10.66 1.70 -4.71
CA LYS A 41 -10.67 0.30 -5.14
C LYS A 41 -9.28 -0.30 -5.10
N ARG A 42 -9.23 -1.62 -5.20
CA ARG A 42 -8.02 -2.37 -5.55
C ARG A 42 -7.77 -2.28 -7.05
N ILE A 43 -6.50 -2.34 -7.41
CA ILE A 43 -6.01 -2.25 -8.78
C ILE A 43 -4.98 -3.36 -8.95
N LYS A 44 -5.29 -4.28 -9.85
CA LYS A 44 -4.37 -5.33 -10.28
C LYS A 44 -3.21 -4.69 -11.04
N VAL A 45 -1.99 -5.08 -10.71
CA VAL A 45 -0.75 -4.67 -11.37
C VAL A 45 -0.06 -5.92 -11.87
N SER A 46 0.13 -6.03 -13.19
CA SER A 46 0.76 -7.20 -13.81
C SER A 46 2.18 -6.89 -14.31
N GLY A 47 2.86 -7.93 -14.79
CA GLY A 47 4.23 -7.84 -15.27
C GLY A 47 4.37 -6.95 -16.51
N LYS A 48 5.10 -5.83 -16.37
CA LYS A 48 5.53 -4.92 -17.45
C LYS A 48 4.39 -4.40 -18.34
N GLU A 49 3.22 -4.12 -17.75
CA GLU A 49 2.12 -3.46 -18.46
C GLU A 49 2.52 -2.04 -18.92
N GLU A 50 2.12 -1.66 -20.13
CA GLU A 50 2.42 -0.33 -20.70
C GLU A 50 1.37 0.73 -20.36
N LEU A 51 0.18 0.30 -19.91
CA LEU A 51 -0.93 1.20 -19.63
C LEU A 51 -0.86 1.78 -18.22
N PRO A 52 -1.02 3.10 -18.05
CA PRO A 52 -1.07 3.70 -16.72
C PRO A 52 -2.36 3.36 -16.00
N ILE A 53 -2.25 3.26 -14.68
CA ILE A 53 -3.40 3.33 -13.77
C ILE A 53 -3.90 4.77 -13.76
N VAL A 54 -5.17 4.98 -14.11
CA VAL A 54 -5.81 6.30 -14.08
C VAL A 54 -6.52 6.49 -12.74
N ILE A 55 -6.12 7.51 -11.98
CA ILE A 55 -6.84 8.00 -10.81
C ILE A 55 -7.73 9.14 -11.25
N THR A 56 -9.04 8.95 -11.13
CA THR A 56 -10.06 9.95 -11.53
C THR A 56 -10.74 10.52 -10.29
N ALA A 57 -10.81 11.85 -10.22
CA ALA A 57 -11.59 12.62 -9.24
C ALA A 57 -12.91 13.10 -9.86
N GLU A 58 -13.95 13.19 -9.03
CA GLU A 58 -15.29 13.63 -9.48
C GLU A 58 -15.30 15.08 -9.96
N THR A 59 -14.56 15.94 -9.25
CA THR A 59 -14.46 17.38 -9.51
C THR A 59 -13.06 17.76 -9.98
N SER A 60 -12.94 18.89 -10.67
CA SER A 60 -11.62 19.48 -10.93
C SER A 60 -11.17 20.25 -9.68
N GLY A 61 -9.94 20.03 -9.23
CA GLY A 61 -9.43 20.69 -8.04
C GLY A 61 -8.04 20.24 -7.65
N MET A 62 -7.63 20.54 -6.42
CA MET A 62 -6.45 19.96 -5.80
C MET A 62 -6.86 18.72 -5.02
N HIS A 63 -6.29 17.57 -5.36
CA HIS A 63 -6.59 16.29 -4.74
C HIS A 63 -5.36 15.71 -4.05
N THR A 64 -5.60 14.87 -3.05
CA THR A 64 -4.57 14.08 -2.36
C THR A 64 -4.84 12.60 -2.59
N ALA A 65 -3.86 11.90 -3.16
CA ALA A 65 -3.92 10.47 -3.36
C ALA A 65 -2.88 9.75 -2.51
N TRP A 66 -3.30 8.63 -1.93
CA TRP A 66 -2.41 7.70 -1.23
C TRP A 66 -2.51 6.34 -1.90
N LEU A 67 -1.39 5.80 -2.36
CA LEU A 67 -1.28 4.45 -2.91
C LEU A 67 -0.75 3.53 -1.83
N TYR A 68 -1.37 2.37 -1.65
CA TYR A 68 -1.00 1.34 -0.70
C TYR A 68 -0.77 0.03 -1.44
N LYS A 69 0.28 -0.70 -1.07
CA LYS A 69 0.42 -2.10 -1.46
C LYS A 69 -0.57 -2.94 -0.65
N ALA A 70 -1.53 -3.55 -1.34
CA ALA A 70 -2.62 -4.30 -0.71
C ALA A 70 -2.18 -5.72 -0.30
N ALA A 71 -1.31 -6.35 -1.09
CA ALA A 71 -0.85 -7.71 -0.83
C ALA A 71 0.40 -7.78 0.06
N GLU A 72 0.58 -8.94 0.69
CA GLU A 72 1.65 -9.21 1.65
C GLU A 72 3.07 -9.17 1.04
N ALA A 73 4.10 -9.19 1.90
CA ALA A 73 5.49 -9.09 1.45
C ALA A 73 5.93 -10.23 0.50
N HIS A 74 5.32 -11.41 0.60
CA HIS A 74 5.67 -12.60 -0.19
C HIS A 74 5.28 -12.51 -1.68
N THR A 75 4.32 -11.64 -2.03
CA THR A 75 3.89 -11.44 -3.44
C THR A 75 4.87 -10.59 -4.26
N GLY A 76 6.07 -10.34 -3.72
CA GLY A 76 7.08 -9.52 -4.37
C GLY A 76 6.80 -8.00 -4.30
N PRO A 77 7.71 -7.18 -4.82
CA PRO A 77 7.57 -5.73 -4.87
C PRO A 77 6.68 -5.26 -6.03
N ILE A 78 6.09 -4.09 -5.86
CA ILE A 78 5.49 -3.30 -6.95
C ILE A 78 6.42 -2.11 -7.17
N TYR A 79 6.79 -1.85 -8.43
CA TYR A 79 7.59 -0.71 -8.82
C TYR A 79 6.68 0.39 -9.31
N ILE A 80 6.87 1.62 -8.81
CA ILE A 80 6.25 2.82 -9.35
C ILE A 80 7.31 3.50 -10.22
N GLU A 81 7.13 3.46 -11.54
CA GLU A 81 8.08 4.08 -12.49
C GLU A 81 7.99 5.60 -12.41
N LYS A 82 6.77 6.13 -12.51
CA LYS A 82 6.48 7.56 -12.46
C LYS A 82 5.00 7.81 -12.17
N ILE A 83 4.72 9.05 -11.73
CA ILE A 83 3.38 9.58 -11.55
C ILE A 83 3.31 10.88 -12.35
N THR A 84 2.32 11.01 -13.23
CA THR A 84 2.18 12.16 -14.12
C THR A 84 0.80 12.78 -14.00
N GLY A 85 0.72 14.10 -14.09
CA GLY A 85 -0.50 14.88 -13.94
C GLY A 85 -0.16 16.35 -13.71
N ASP A 86 -1.16 17.23 -13.77
CA ASP A 86 -0.94 18.65 -13.48
C ASP A 86 -0.61 18.83 -11.98
N GLY A 87 0.39 19.66 -11.68
CA GLY A 87 0.78 19.99 -10.30
C GLY A 87 1.18 18.81 -9.40
N VAL A 88 1.63 17.68 -9.96
CA VAL A 88 2.00 16.50 -9.16
C VAL A 88 3.13 16.83 -8.18
N LYS A 89 2.89 16.57 -6.90
CA LYS A 89 3.88 16.78 -5.84
C LYS A 89 3.80 15.69 -4.78
N ALA A 90 4.93 15.05 -4.49
CA ALA A 90 5.03 14.11 -3.38
C ALA A 90 4.71 14.80 -2.05
N ILE A 91 3.97 14.11 -1.18
CA ILE A 91 3.69 14.58 0.18
C ILE A 91 4.28 13.63 1.20
N LYS A 92 4.71 14.18 2.33
CA LYS A 92 5.10 13.39 3.49
C LYS A 92 3.86 13.03 4.29
N LYS A 93 3.89 11.87 4.93
CA LYS A 93 2.87 11.52 5.91
C LYS A 93 2.92 12.53 7.07
N PRO A 94 1.77 12.96 7.61
CA PRO A 94 1.76 13.84 8.78
C PRO A 94 2.57 13.22 9.92
N GLU A 95 3.27 14.06 10.68
CA GLU A 95 3.91 13.62 11.91
C GLU A 95 2.83 13.21 12.92
N ALA A 96 2.82 11.92 13.24
CA ALA A 96 1.90 11.29 14.17
C ALA A 96 2.61 10.12 14.84
N LEU A 97 2.09 9.69 15.99
CA LEU A 97 2.57 8.48 16.67
C LEU A 97 2.59 7.31 15.69
N LEU A 98 3.61 6.47 15.78
CA LEU A 98 3.82 5.32 14.90
C LEU A 98 3.51 4.02 15.66
N ILE A 99 2.66 3.17 15.08
CA ILE A 99 2.37 1.83 15.59
C ILE A 99 2.92 0.79 14.61
N GLU A 100 3.78 -0.11 15.09
CA GLU A 100 4.22 -1.27 14.32
C GLU A 100 3.35 -2.48 14.64
N PHE A 101 2.75 -3.07 13.60
CA PHE A 101 2.00 -4.33 13.71
C PHE A 101 2.84 -5.48 13.16
N THR A 102 3.28 -6.36 14.05
CA THR A 102 4.01 -7.58 13.70
C THR A 102 3.10 -8.80 13.85
N GLY A 103 3.06 -9.69 12.86
CA GLY A 103 2.20 -10.88 12.94
C GLY A 103 2.21 -11.79 11.71
N ASN A 104 1.11 -12.53 11.53
CA ASN A 104 0.93 -13.54 10.47
C ASN A 104 -0.09 -13.08 9.41
N GLY A 105 -0.68 -14.01 8.66
CA GLY A 105 -1.63 -13.68 7.57
C GLY A 105 -2.83 -12.83 8.00
N ILE A 106 -3.29 -12.93 9.26
CA ILE A 106 -4.36 -12.06 9.78
C ILE A 106 -3.92 -10.60 9.81
N THR A 107 -2.67 -10.34 10.20
CA THR A 107 -2.08 -9.00 10.25
C THR A 107 -1.86 -8.41 8.85
N CYS A 108 -1.65 -9.26 7.83
CA CYS A 108 -1.61 -8.85 6.43
C CYS A 108 -2.98 -8.57 5.80
N GLY A 109 -4.09 -8.97 6.45
CA GLY A 109 -5.42 -8.89 5.86
C GLY A 109 -5.72 -10.05 4.90
N ALA A 110 -5.24 -11.26 5.21
CA ALA A 110 -5.58 -12.46 4.46
C ALA A 110 -7.09 -12.73 4.50
N ALA A 111 -7.67 -13.04 3.34
CA ALA A 111 -9.11 -13.23 3.14
C ALA A 111 -9.99 -12.04 3.59
N ALA A 112 -9.42 -10.84 3.74
CA ALA A 112 -10.15 -9.67 4.21
C ALA A 112 -11.07 -9.06 3.13
N ASP A 113 -10.89 -9.41 1.86
CA ASP A 113 -11.65 -8.83 0.75
C ASP A 113 -11.93 -9.85 -0.37
N PRO A 114 -13.07 -10.56 -0.34
CA PRO A 114 -13.47 -11.50 -1.39
C PRO A 114 -14.20 -10.82 -2.56
N SER A 115 -14.21 -9.49 -2.66
CA SER A 115 -15.07 -8.76 -3.61
C SER A 115 -14.66 -8.96 -5.08
N GLU A 116 -13.37 -9.17 -5.36
CA GLU A 116 -12.87 -9.45 -6.71
C GLU A 116 -12.82 -10.97 -7.02
N VAL A 117 -12.47 -11.80 -6.03
CA VAL A 117 -12.38 -13.26 -6.18
C VAL A 117 -12.98 -13.92 -4.93
N PRO A 118 -14.00 -14.80 -5.07
CA PRO A 118 -14.56 -15.54 -3.95
C PRO A 118 -13.50 -16.37 -3.20
N CYS A 119 -13.79 -16.69 -1.94
CA CYS A 119 -12.92 -17.58 -1.17
C CYS A 119 -12.97 -19.01 -1.73
N GLY A 120 -11.81 -19.60 -1.99
CA GLY A 120 -11.70 -20.95 -2.57
C GLY A 120 -11.43 -20.98 -4.08
N ASP A 121 -11.48 -19.82 -4.73
CA ASP A 121 -11.14 -19.66 -6.15
C ASP A 121 -9.80 -18.92 -6.33
N ASP A 122 -9.08 -19.26 -7.40
CA ASP A 122 -7.79 -18.69 -7.84
C ASP A 122 -6.66 -18.77 -6.79
N VAL A 123 -5.73 -17.80 -6.78
CA VAL A 123 -4.53 -17.82 -5.92
C VAL A 123 -4.76 -17.09 -4.60
N TYR A 124 -4.17 -17.62 -3.52
CA TYR A 124 -4.37 -17.21 -2.12
C TYR A 124 -4.33 -15.69 -1.84
N HIS A 125 -3.51 -14.94 -2.58
CA HIS A 125 -3.33 -13.51 -2.34
C HIS A 125 -4.40 -12.63 -3.03
N ASP A 126 -5.31 -13.21 -3.79
CA ASP A 126 -6.37 -12.47 -4.47
C ASP A 126 -7.41 -11.93 -3.49
N GLN A 127 -7.56 -12.55 -2.32
CA GLN A 127 -8.44 -12.06 -1.26
C GLN A 127 -7.71 -11.21 -0.20
N HIS A 128 -6.44 -10.82 -0.45
CA HIS A 128 -5.66 -10.00 0.47
C HIS A 128 -6.01 -8.52 0.38
N ASN A 129 -6.29 -7.90 1.54
CA ASN A 129 -6.44 -6.46 1.62
C ASN A 129 -5.91 -5.89 2.95
N ALA A 130 -4.66 -5.45 2.92
CA ALA A 130 -4.00 -4.85 4.08
C ALA A 130 -4.70 -3.58 4.59
N TYR A 131 -5.50 -2.90 3.77
CA TYR A 131 -6.29 -1.75 4.19
C TYR A 131 -7.39 -2.11 5.19
N TYR A 132 -8.03 -3.26 4.98
CA TYR A 132 -9.09 -3.78 5.84
C TYR A 132 -8.57 -4.62 7.00
N ALA A 133 -7.27 -4.92 7.05
CA ALA A 133 -6.63 -5.57 8.18
C ALA A 133 -6.84 -4.78 9.48
N TYR A 134 -6.96 -5.49 10.60
CA TYR A 134 -7.25 -4.87 11.90
C TYR A 134 -6.21 -3.80 12.28
N GLY A 135 -4.92 -4.03 11.98
CA GLY A 135 -3.85 -3.08 12.30
C GLY A 135 -4.03 -1.75 11.58
N ALA A 136 -4.33 -1.79 10.27
CA ALA A 136 -4.60 -0.59 9.50
C ALA A 136 -5.87 0.14 9.98
N ARG A 137 -6.94 -0.61 10.33
CA ARG A 137 -8.18 -0.03 10.87
C ARG A 137 -7.97 0.64 12.23
N VAL A 138 -7.24 -0.01 13.14
CA VAL A 138 -6.91 0.54 14.48
C VAL A 138 -6.06 1.80 14.32
N ALA A 139 -5.02 1.77 13.48
CA ALA A 139 -4.17 2.93 13.25
C ALA A 139 -4.96 4.13 12.69
N ARG A 140 -5.88 3.90 11.74
CA ARG A 140 -6.75 4.95 11.22
C ARG A 140 -7.69 5.52 12.31
N ALA A 141 -8.29 4.66 13.13
CA ALA A 141 -9.15 5.08 14.24
C ALA A 141 -8.39 5.93 15.28
N LEU A 142 -7.13 5.59 15.55
CA LEU A 142 -6.26 6.32 16.48
C LEU A 142 -5.53 7.51 15.83
N LYS A 143 -5.73 7.74 14.53
CA LYS A 143 -5.03 8.77 13.73
C LYS A 143 -3.50 8.66 13.84
N THR A 144 -2.98 7.43 13.85
CA THR A 144 -1.55 7.13 13.94
C THR A 144 -0.98 6.69 12.60
N ASN A 145 0.32 6.90 12.43
CA ASN A 145 1.09 6.23 11.40
C ASN A 145 1.23 4.75 11.74
N PHE A 146 1.41 3.89 10.73
CA PHE A 146 1.60 2.47 10.97
C PHE A 146 2.49 1.80 9.93
N ILE A 147 3.15 0.72 10.35
CA ILE A 147 3.92 -0.21 9.50
C ILE A 147 3.39 -1.61 9.79
N ILE A 148 3.23 -2.44 8.75
CA ILE A 148 2.85 -3.84 8.89
C ILE A 148 4.03 -4.73 8.49
N GLY A 149 4.66 -5.32 9.51
CA GLY A 149 5.72 -6.31 9.38
C GLY A 149 5.15 -7.72 9.56
N SER A 150 4.53 -8.28 8.52
CA SER A 150 3.96 -9.63 8.59
C SER A 150 4.16 -10.44 7.30
N VAL A 151 4.18 -11.75 7.48
CA VAL A 151 4.30 -12.79 6.43
C VAL A 151 3.34 -13.91 6.82
N SER A 152 2.48 -14.34 5.89
CA SER A 152 1.61 -15.50 6.12
C SER A 152 2.42 -16.77 6.40
N GLY A 153 2.07 -17.49 7.47
CA GLY A 153 2.78 -18.69 7.92
C GLY A 153 3.86 -18.49 8.99
N ASN A 154 4.25 -17.24 9.32
CA ASN A 154 5.24 -16.99 10.37
C ASN A 154 4.61 -17.02 11.79
N ARG A 155 5.20 -17.85 12.68
CA ARG A 155 4.77 -18.08 14.08
C ARG A 155 5.64 -17.36 15.13
N ARG A 156 6.41 -16.33 14.75
CA ARG A 156 7.35 -15.66 15.67
C ARG A 156 7.22 -14.14 15.61
N ILE A 157 6.77 -13.54 16.71
CA ILE A 157 6.86 -12.11 16.99
C ILE A 157 8.35 -11.81 17.25
N SER A 158 9.01 -11.07 16.35
CA SER A 158 10.32 -10.48 16.67
C SER A 158 10.11 -9.06 17.14
N LEU A 159 10.35 -8.79 18.42
CA LEU A 159 10.64 -7.44 18.88
C LEU A 159 12.01 -7.08 18.28
N ARG A 160 12.06 -6.18 17.29
CA ARG A 160 13.29 -5.45 17.00
C ARG A 160 13.14 -4.09 17.65
N GLU A 161 13.95 -3.82 18.66
CA GLU A 161 14.30 -2.46 19.04
C GLU A 161 14.75 -1.73 17.77
N GLN A 162 14.07 -0.64 17.44
CA GLN A 162 14.59 0.34 16.49
C GLN A 162 15.80 0.99 17.15
N GLN A 163 16.96 0.38 17.00
CA GLN A 163 18.25 1.02 17.25
C GLN A 163 18.40 2.10 16.17
N TRP A 164 18.10 3.34 16.53
CA TRP A 164 18.50 4.51 15.77
C TRP A 164 20.02 4.60 15.82
N VAL A 165 20.70 4.17 14.76
CA VAL A 165 22.12 4.50 14.57
C VAL A 165 22.17 5.82 13.80
N CYS A 166 22.29 6.91 14.56
CA CYS A 166 22.77 8.19 14.06
C CYS A 166 24.30 8.09 13.90
N ASP A 167 24.79 7.79 12.70
CA ASP A 167 26.21 7.97 12.39
C ASP A 167 26.44 9.36 11.79
N ALA A 168 26.69 10.33 12.67
CA ALA A 168 27.41 11.56 12.36
C ALA A 168 27.96 12.22 13.65
N CYS A 169 29.09 11.74 14.17
CA CYS A 169 30.15 12.59 14.73
C CYS A 169 31.43 11.79 15.15
N GLY A 170 32.57 12.12 14.53
CA GLY A 170 33.86 12.30 15.22
C GLY A 170 34.74 11.07 15.53
N ILE A 171 35.66 10.74 14.60
CA ILE A 171 37.14 10.77 14.66
C ILE A 171 37.67 10.07 13.41
#